data_AF-A0A352AB53-F1
#
_entry.id   AF-A0A352AB53-F1
#
_cell.length_a   1.000
_cell.length_b   1.000
_cell.length_c   1.000
_cell.angle_alpha   90.00
_cell.angle_beta   90.00
_cell.angle_gamma   90.00
#
_symmetry.space_group_name_H-M   'P 1'
#
loop_
_entity.id
_entity.type
_entity.pdbx_description
1 polymer ?
#
loop_
_entity_poly.entity_id
_entity_poly.type
_entity_poly.pdbx_seq_one_letter_code
_entity_poly.pdbx_strand_id
1 'polypeptide(L)'
;LADYEKALDLNPANVRTWINQAITFRELGLYELALENLDLALMLGCLEENIYAERGRTYHLRGDWNCAIADYQRALRQLSLSRTSSRLRRKVEKWMSQLLNPLTAC
;
A
#
# COMPACT_ATOMS: atom_id res chain seq x y z
N LEU A 1 4.71 3.26 -16.90
CA LEU A 1 5.59 4.13 -16.09
C LEU A 1 5.59 5.56 -16.63
N ALA A 2 5.93 5.77 -17.90
CA ALA A 2 5.87 7.09 -18.55
C ALA A 2 4.52 7.83 -18.39
N ASP A 3 3.39 7.12 -18.45
CA ASP A 3 2.08 7.75 -18.23
C ASP A 3 1.89 8.26 -16.78
N TYR A 4 2.45 7.56 -15.80
CA TYR A 4 2.43 8.01 -14.41
C TYR A 4 3.33 9.23 -14.21
N GLU A 5 4.53 9.23 -14.81
CA GLU A 5 5.45 10.37 -14.78
C GLU A 5 4.78 11.61 -15.37
N LYS A 6 4.20 11.49 -16.58
CA LYS A 6 3.46 12.60 -17.20
C LYS A 6 2.29 13.09 -16.34
N ALA A 7 1.56 12.17 -15.70
CA ALA A 7 0.46 12.53 -14.81
C ALA A 7 0.95 13.25 -13.54
N LEU A 8 2.11 12.88 -13.00
CA LEU A 8 2.74 13.52 -11.86
C LEU A 8 3.37 14.86 -12.21
N ASP A 9 3.93 15.02 -13.42
CA ASP A 9 4.39 16.30 -13.93
C ASP A 9 3.25 17.31 -14.02
N LEU A 10 2.06 16.85 -14.44
CA LEU A 10 0.86 17.67 -14.52
C LEU A 10 0.26 17.98 -13.14
N ASN A 11 0.28 17.03 -12.22
CA ASN A 11 -0.20 17.21 -10.86
C ASN A 11 0.58 16.36 -9.84
N PRO A 12 1.63 16.94 -9.23
CA PRO A 12 2.44 16.24 -8.23
C PRO A 12 1.69 15.89 -6.96
N ALA A 13 0.57 16.56 -6.66
CA ALA A 13 -0.24 16.32 -5.47
C ALA A 13 -1.27 15.19 -5.66
N ASN A 14 -1.30 14.53 -6.82
CA ASN A 14 -2.24 13.44 -7.07
C ASN A 14 -1.82 12.14 -6.37
N VAL A 15 -2.26 11.99 -5.13
CA VAL A 15 -2.01 10.82 -4.27
C VAL A 15 -2.33 9.48 -4.96
N ARG A 16 -3.41 9.42 -5.75
CA ARG A 16 -3.80 8.17 -6.43
C ARG A 16 -2.79 7.77 -7.49
N THR A 17 -2.19 8.74 -8.18
CA THR A 17 -1.15 8.47 -9.18
C THR A 17 0.09 7.88 -8.51
N TRP A 18 0.54 8.45 -7.39
CA TRP A 18 1.64 7.89 -6.60
C TRP A 18 1.38 6.46 -6.13
N ILE A 19 0.20 6.19 -5.55
CA ILE A 19 -0.19 4.85 -5.11
C ILE A 19 -0.19 3.87 -6.29
N ASN A 20 -0.80 4.24 -7.41
CA ASN A 20 -0.89 3.36 -8.58
C ASN A 20 0.48 3.05 -9.18
N GLN A 21 1.36 4.05 -9.27
CA GLN A 21 2.73 3.84 -9.73
C GLN A 21 3.51 2.93 -8.77
N ALA A 22 3.33 3.08 -7.46
CA ALA A 22 3.93 2.19 -6.47
C ALA A 22 3.44 0.74 -6.61
N ILE A 23 2.14 0.53 -6.87
CA ILE A 23 1.57 -0.79 -7.14
C ILE A 23 2.25 -1.41 -8.36
N THR A 24 2.40 -0.66 -9.45
CA THR A 24 3.11 -1.12 -10.65
C THR A 24 4.57 -1.44 -10.36
N PHE A 25 5.29 -0.59 -9.62
CA PHE A 25 6.68 -0.89 -9.23
C PHE A 25 6.79 -2.18 -8.41
N ARG A 26 5.89 -2.38 -7.46
CA ARG A 26 5.84 -3.63 -6.68
C ARG A 26 5.56 -4.85 -7.55
N GLU A 27 4.66 -4.77 -8.52
CA GLU A 27 4.37 -5.86 -9.46
C GLU A 27 5.58 -6.19 -10.35
N LEU A 28 6.44 -5.20 -10.62
CA LEU A 28 7.72 -5.38 -11.30
C LEU A 28 8.86 -5.86 -10.38
N GLY A 29 8.60 -6.06 -9.08
CA GLY A 29 9.63 -6.44 -8.10
C GLY A 29 10.52 -5.27 -7.64
N LEU A 30 10.21 -4.05 -8.04
CA LEU A 30 10.94 -2.83 -7.67
C LEU A 30 10.40 -2.28 -6.35
N TYR A 31 10.64 -3.01 -5.27
CA TYR A 31 10.02 -2.75 -3.97
C TYR A 31 10.47 -1.44 -3.34
N GLU A 32 11.75 -1.07 -3.48
CA GLU A 32 12.30 0.18 -2.95
C GLU A 32 11.60 1.39 -3.56
N LEU A 33 11.51 1.44 -4.89
CA LEU A 33 10.81 2.51 -5.61
C LEU A 33 9.31 2.56 -5.27
N ALA A 34 8.69 1.39 -5.06
CA ALA A 34 7.31 1.35 -4.61
C ALA A 34 7.13 1.95 -3.21
N LEU A 35 8.05 1.68 -2.27
CA LEU A 35 8.02 2.26 -0.92
C LEU A 35 8.26 3.77 -0.95
N GLU A 36 9.24 4.24 -1.72
CA GLU A 36 9.51 5.68 -1.89
C GLU A 36 8.25 6.43 -2.37
N ASN A 37 7.59 5.91 -3.39
CA ASN A 37 6.34 6.49 -3.89
C ASN A 37 5.21 6.49 -2.86
N LEU A 38 5.12 5.45 -2.03
CA LEU A 38 4.11 5.37 -0.97
C LEU A 38 4.43 6.33 0.19
N ASP A 39 5.70 6.56 0.50
CA ASP A 39 6.11 7.54 1.50
C ASP A 39 5.86 8.97 1.00
N LEU A 40 6.14 9.26 -0.28
CA LEU A 40 5.74 10.51 -0.94
C LEU A 40 4.22 10.71 -0.89
N ALA A 41 3.44 9.68 -1.21
CA ALA A 41 1.98 9.72 -1.13
C ALA A 41 1.49 10.00 0.30
N LEU A 42 2.16 9.42 1.31
CA LEU A 42 1.79 9.59 2.72
C LEU A 42 2.00 11.02 3.19
N MET A 43 3.07 11.69 2.73
CA MET A 43 3.33 13.09 3.06
C MET A 43 2.25 14.05 2.55
N LEU A 44 1.47 13.66 1.54
CA LEU A 44 0.34 14.44 1.02
C LEU A 44 -0.93 14.29 1.88
N GLY A 45 -0.96 13.36 2.85
CA GLY A 45 -1.96 13.31 3.94
C GLY A 45 -3.37 12.85 3.55
N CYS A 46 -3.57 12.30 2.35
CA CYS A 46 -4.87 11.78 1.91
C CYS A 46 -4.79 10.26 1.65
N LEU A 47 -5.93 9.55 1.78
CA LEU A 47 -6.03 8.09 1.51
C LEU A 47 -5.05 7.23 2.34
N GLU A 48 -4.72 7.66 3.56
CA GLU A 48 -3.73 7.01 4.41
C GLU A 48 -3.97 5.51 4.59
N GLU A 49 -5.23 5.08 4.73
CA GLU A 49 -5.57 3.67 4.88
C GLU A 49 -5.20 2.83 3.66
N ASN A 50 -5.30 3.40 2.45
CA ASN A 50 -4.86 2.75 1.21
C ASN A 50 -3.33 2.71 1.15
N ILE A 51 -2.67 3.81 1.53
CA ILE A 51 -1.21 3.93 1.50
C ILE A 51 -0.60 2.91 2.46
N TYR A 52 -1.06 2.85 3.72
CA TYR A 52 -0.58 1.85 4.68
C TYR A 52 -0.87 0.41 4.22
N ALA A 53 -2.04 0.16 3.61
CA ALA A 53 -2.36 -1.18 3.09
C ALA A 53 -1.41 -1.60 1.97
N GLU A 54 -1.15 -0.71 1.00
CA GLU A 54 -0.28 -1.00 -0.13
C GLU A 54 1.20 -1.05 0.29
N ARG A 55 1.63 -0.22 1.26
CA ARG A 55 2.99 -0.25 1.82
C ARG A 55 3.25 -1.52 2.62
N GLY A 56 2.27 -1.93 3.43
CA GLY A 56 2.31 -3.23 4.11
C GLY A 56 2.39 -4.41 3.13
N ARG A 57 1.69 -4.33 1.99
CA ARG A 57 1.79 -5.33 0.92
C ARG A 57 3.16 -5.34 0.24
N THR A 58 3.76 -4.18 0.00
CA THR A 58 5.11 -4.07 -0.54
C THR A 58 6.14 -4.68 0.42
N TYR A 59 6.10 -4.32 1.71
CA TYR A 59 6.98 -4.92 2.73
C TYR A 59 6.81 -6.43 2.85
N HIS A 60 5.56 -6.94 2.79
CA HIS A 60 5.29 -8.38 2.82
C HIS A 60 6.00 -9.09 1.67
N LEU A 61 5.86 -8.59 0.43
CA LEU A 61 6.49 -9.21 -0.74
C LEU A 61 8.02 -9.06 -0.73
N ARG A 62 8.56 -7.97 -0.18
CA ARG A 62 10.01 -7.78 -0.03
C ARG A 62 10.63 -8.67 1.05
N GLY A 63 9.85 -9.11 2.04
CA GLY A 63 10.32 -9.95 3.16
C GLY A 63 10.42 -9.23 4.50
N ASP A 64 10.05 -7.94 4.58
CA ASP A 64 10.11 -7.16 5.82
C ASP A 64 8.82 -7.31 6.63
N TRP A 65 8.64 -8.48 7.20
CA TRP A 65 7.36 -8.88 7.79
C TRP A 65 6.93 -8.02 8.98
N ASN A 66 7.88 -7.53 9.79
CA ASN A 66 7.58 -6.63 10.91
C ASN A 66 6.99 -5.30 10.42
N CYS A 67 7.58 -4.72 9.37
CA CYS A 67 7.08 -3.49 8.75
C CYS A 67 5.71 -3.73 8.11
N ALA A 68 5.53 -4.87 7.45
CA ALA A 68 4.27 -5.26 6.84
C ALA A 68 3.12 -5.35 7.87
N ILE A 69 3.36 -6.06 8.98
CA ILE A 69 2.37 -6.20 10.07
C ILE A 69 2.00 -4.82 10.65
N ALA A 70 3.01 -3.99 10.95
CA ALA A 70 2.79 -2.67 11.51
C ALA A 70 1.90 -1.80 10.61
N ASP A 71 2.15 -1.81 9.30
CA ASP A 71 1.37 -1.02 8.35
C ASP A 71 -0.02 -1.60 8.09
N TYR A 72 -0.20 -2.92 8.04
CA TYR A 72 -1.53 -3.52 7.99
C TYR A 72 -2.38 -3.14 9.21
N GLN A 73 -1.79 -3.15 10.41
CA GLN A 73 -2.47 -2.73 11.63
C GLN A 73 -2.88 -1.25 11.59
N ARG A 74 -2.00 -0.37 11.07
CA ARG A 74 -2.33 1.05 10.86
C ARG A 74 -3.48 1.21 9.87
N ALA A 75 -3.46 0.51 8.74
CA ALA A 75 -4.53 0.54 7.75
C ALA A 75 -5.88 0.11 8.35
N LEU A 76 -5.91 -1.00 9.10
CA LEU A 76 -7.12 -1.50 9.76
C LEU A 76 -7.65 -0.54 10.83
N ARG A 77 -6.75 0.11 11.58
CA ARG A 77 -7.11 1.14 12.56
C ARG A 77 -7.77 2.34 11.89
N GLN A 78 -7.19 2.87 10.81
CA GLN A 78 -7.80 4.00 10.07
C GLN A 78 -9.14 3.62 9.44
N LEU A 79 -9.28 2.41 8.92
CA LEU A 79 -10.55 1.89 8.41
C LEU A 79 -11.62 1.70 9.49
N SER A 80 -11.25 1.58 10.77
CA SER A 80 -12.23 1.53 11.87
C SER A 80 -12.82 2.90 12.19
N LEU A 81 -12.05 3.96 11.89
CA LEU A 81 -12.45 5.35 12.08
C LEU A 81 -13.22 5.90 10.87
N SER A 82 -12.92 5.39 9.67
CA SER A 82 -13.67 5.71 8.44
C SER A 82 -14.91 4.81 8.28
N ARG A 83 -16.09 5.39 8.03
CA ARG A 83 -17.36 4.65 7.78
C ARG A 83 -17.37 3.85 6.46
N THR A 84 -16.27 3.82 5.72
CA THR A 84 -16.27 3.40 4.31
C THR A 84 -15.10 2.48 3.99
N SER A 85 -15.44 1.36 3.34
CA SER A 85 -14.57 0.40 2.62
C SER A 85 -14.40 -0.99 3.26
N SER A 86 -15.51 -1.74 3.33
CA SER A 86 -15.50 -3.18 3.64
C SER A 86 -14.62 -4.02 2.70
N ARG A 87 -14.34 -3.53 1.49
CA ARG A 87 -13.49 -4.23 0.50
C ARG A 87 -12.00 -4.13 0.84
N LEU A 88 -11.50 -2.95 1.22
CA LEU A 88 -10.08 -2.78 1.57
C LEU A 88 -9.74 -3.54 2.85
N ARG A 89 -10.60 -3.44 3.87
CA ARG A 89 -10.46 -4.21 5.11
C ARG A 89 -10.27 -5.71 4.83
N ARG A 90 -11.15 -6.31 4.02
CA ARG A 90 -11.05 -7.72 3.62
C ARG A 90 -9.75 -8.05 2.88
N LYS A 91 -9.25 -7.16 2.01
CA LYS A 91 -7.96 -7.36 1.34
C LYS A 91 -6.81 -7.37 2.36
N VAL A 92 -6.77 -6.41 3.28
CA VAL A 92 -5.73 -6.29 4.30
C VAL A 92 -5.75 -7.48 5.25
N GLU A 93 -6.93 -7.89 5.73
CA GLU A 93 -7.09 -9.08 6.57
C GLU A 93 -6.59 -10.34 5.86
N LYS A 94 -6.91 -10.50 4.56
CA LYS A 94 -6.41 -11.62 3.77
C LYS A 94 -4.88 -11.60 3.67
N TRP A 95 -4.27 -10.46 3.34
CA TRP A 95 -2.81 -10.36 3.23
C TRP A 95 -2.10 -10.56 4.57
N MET A 96 -2.67 -10.06 5.66
CA MET A 96 -2.15 -10.25 7.00
C MET A 96 -2.25 -11.72 7.43
N SER A 97 -3.37 -12.38 7.13
CA SER A 97 -3.53 -13.82 7.36
C SER A 97 -2.51 -14.65 6.56
N GLN A 98 -2.30 -14.32 5.28
CA GLN A 98 -1.28 -14.98 4.45
C GLN A 98 0.13 -14.84 5.04
N LEU A 99 0.45 -13.68 5.61
CA LEU A 99 1.75 -13.42 6.25
C LEU A 99 1.90 -14.24 7.54
N LEU A 100 0.87 -14.27 8.38
CA LEU A 100 0.91 -14.90 9.70
C LEU A 100 0.75 -16.43 9.65
N ASN A 101 -0.01 -16.93 8.67
CA ASN A 101 -0.34 -18.35 8.52
C ASN A 101 -0.06 -18.81 7.08
N PRO A 102 1.21 -18.89 6.65
CA PRO A 102 1.58 -19.18 5.27
C PRO A 102 1.08 -20.56 4.77
N LEU A 103 0.81 -21.49 5.68
CA LEU A 103 0.30 -22.84 5.38
C LEU A 103 -1.20 -22.88 5.04
N THR A 104 -1.94 -21.79 5.28
CA THR A 104 -3.40 -21.72 5.03
C THR A 104 -3.75 -21.09 3.68
N ALA A 105 -2.76 -20.79 2.85
CA ALA A 105 -2.92 -20.06 1.59
C ALA A 105 -3.26 -20.94 0.36
N CYS A 106 -3.61 -22.21 0.56
CA CYS A 106 -4.03 -23.16 -0.49
C CYS A 106 -5.53 -23.04 -0.81
#